data_AF-A0A2V5ZN04-F1
#
_entry.id   AF-A0A2V5ZN04-F1
#
_cell.length_a   1.000
_cell.length_b   1.000
_cell.length_c   1.000
_cell.angle_alpha   90.00
_cell.angle_beta   90.00
_cell.angle_gamma   90.00
#
_symmetry.space_group_name_H-M   'P 1'
#
loop_
_entity.id
_entity.type
_entity.pdbx_description
1 polymer ?
#
loop_
_entity_poly.entity_id
_entity_poly.type
_entity_poly.pdbx_seq_one_letter_code
_entity_poly.pdbx_strand_id
1 'polypeptide(L)'
;MSVDCCRNPVAQYIQNSAIEYATDTSRMIATLLFSGAAARFPDIQWIHSHGGGTMPFLYSRYTRQEAALKDRQKVLPNGVAHEVRKFYYDTAQANHAGALAALLKLAPVSQVMFGTDFPYRPGSEAVVGLTSYGFSAAELEAIDRGNALRLMPRWRAV
;
A
#
# COMPACT_ATOMS: atom_id res chain seq x y z
N MET A 1 -7.82 12.85 -24.90
CA MET A 1 -6.38 12.76 -25.19
C MET A 1 -5.90 11.38 -24.77
N SER A 2 -5.67 10.50 -25.74
CA SER A 2 -5.02 9.21 -25.53
C SER A 2 -3.56 9.46 -25.17
N VAL A 3 -3.06 8.85 -24.09
CA VAL A 3 -1.63 8.91 -23.74
C VAL A 3 -0.85 7.94 -24.62
N ASP A 4 -0.52 8.38 -25.83
CA ASP A 4 0.42 7.69 -26.75
C ASP A 4 1.89 7.76 -26.27
N CYS A 5 2.15 8.28 -25.07
CA CYS A 5 3.50 8.45 -24.51
C CYS A 5 4.05 7.17 -23.85
N CYS A 6 3.23 6.14 -23.63
CA CYS A 6 3.61 4.90 -22.94
C CYS A 6 4.11 3.79 -23.87
N ARG A 7 4.74 4.11 -25.02
CA ARG A 7 5.56 3.10 -25.69
C ARG A 7 6.79 2.88 -24.82
N ASN A 8 6.79 1.82 -24.00
CA ASN A 8 7.95 1.37 -23.23
C ASN A 8 9.07 1.01 -24.22
N PRO A 9 10.05 1.91 -24.45
CA PRO A 9 11.06 1.72 -25.50
C PRO A 9 12.03 0.58 -25.14
N VAL A 10 11.96 0.10 -23.90
CA VAL A 10 12.78 -0.96 -23.33
C VAL A 10 11.91 -2.11 -22.82
N ALA A 11 10.71 -2.31 -23.38
CA ALA A 11 9.79 -3.37 -22.97
C ALA A 11 10.41 -4.78 -23.01
N GLN A 12 11.41 -4.98 -23.86
CA GLN A 12 12.21 -6.22 -23.91
C GLN A 12 13.09 -6.44 -22.67
N TYR A 13 13.43 -5.38 -21.93
CA TYR A 13 14.32 -5.40 -20.76
C TYR A 13 13.59 -5.14 -19.44
N ILE A 14 12.48 -4.40 -19.47
CA ILE A 14 11.74 -4.01 -18.27
C ILE A 14 10.29 -4.46 -18.41
N GLN A 15 9.92 -5.42 -17.58
CA GLN A 15 8.54 -5.91 -17.44
C GLN A 15 7.68 -4.86 -16.72
N ASN A 16 6.37 -4.84 -17.01
CA ASN A 16 5.42 -3.90 -16.39
C ASN A 16 5.38 -4.03 -14.85
N SER A 17 5.64 -5.23 -14.31
CA SER A 17 5.71 -5.46 -12.87
C SER A 17 6.82 -4.67 -12.18
N ALA A 18 7.88 -4.27 -12.89
CA ALA A 18 8.98 -3.53 -12.31
C ALA A 18 8.58 -2.10 -11.88
N ILE A 19 7.63 -1.46 -12.57
CA ILE A 19 7.29 -0.04 -12.37
C ILE A 19 5.79 0.21 -12.44
N GLU A 20 5.12 -0.30 -13.48
CA GLU A 20 3.76 0.09 -13.83
C GLU A 20 2.73 -0.40 -12.81
N TYR A 21 2.81 -1.65 -12.36
CA TYR A 21 1.81 -2.20 -11.42
C TYR A 21 1.81 -1.49 -10.07
N ALA A 22 2.99 -1.17 -9.53
CA ALA A 22 3.11 -0.38 -8.31
C ALA A 22 2.62 1.06 -8.52
N THR A 23 2.83 1.63 -9.71
CA THR A 23 2.35 2.98 -10.06
C THR A 23 0.82 3.01 -10.24
N ASP A 24 0.23 1.96 -10.81
CA ASP A 24 -1.22 1.81 -10.92
C ASP A 24 -1.89 1.61 -9.57
N THR A 25 -1.25 0.87 -8.65
CA THR A 25 -1.71 0.80 -7.25
C THR A 25 -1.75 2.19 -6.62
N SER A 26 -0.70 3.00 -6.80
CA SER A 26 -0.69 4.39 -6.35
C SER A 26 -1.80 5.22 -6.99
N ARG A 27 -2.00 5.10 -8.30
CA ARG A 27 -3.09 5.79 -9.02
C ARG A 27 -4.46 5.40 -8.47
N MET A 28 -4.66 4.14 -8.14
CA MET A 28 -5.89 3.64 -7.51
C MET A 28 -6.10 4.27 -6.13
N ILE A 29 -5.06 4.31 -5.27
CA ILE A 29 -5.12 4.99 -3.96
C ILE A 29 -5.49 6.46 -4.14
N ALA A 30 -4.84 7.18 -5.06
CA ALA A 30 -5.17 8.58 -5.36
C ALA A 30 -6.63 8.72 -5.82
N THR A 31 -7.11 7.80 -6.66
CA THR A 31 -8.50 7.81 -7.13
C THR A 31 -9.48 7.61 -5.97
N LEU A 32 -9.23 6.67 -5.06
CA LEU A 32 -10.06 6.46 -3.87
C LEU A 32 -10.12 7.70 -2.97
N LEU A 33 -8.96 8.32 -2.72
CA LEU A 33 -8.82 9.51 -1.89
C LEU A 33 -9.53 10.72 -2.52
N PHE A 34 -9.13 11.10 -3.73
CA PHE A 34 -9.56 12.36 -4.36
C PHE A 34 -10.92 12.28 -5.05
N SER A 35 -11.46 11.09 -5.26
CA SER A 35 -12.89 10.95 -5.57
C SER A 35 -13.77 11.06 -4.32
N GLY A 36 -13.19 11.01 -3.12
CA GLY A 36 -13.89 10.96 -1.83
C GLY A 36 -14.56 9.62 -1.53
N ALA A 37 -14.25 8.56 -2.29
CA ALA A 37 -14.83 7.24 -2.08
C ALA A 37 -14.42 6.65 -0.72
N ALA A 38 -13.16 6.84 -0.30
CA ALA A 38 -12.69 6.38 1.01
C ALA A 38 -13.49 6.97 2.17
N ALA A 39 -13.79 8.27 2.10
CA ALA A 39 -14.59 8.96 3.11
C ALA A 39 -16.09 8.61 3.04
N ARG A 40 -16.64 8.40 1.84
CA ARG A 40 -18.05 8.03 1.64
C ARG A 40 -18.38 6.60 2.08
N PHE A 41 -17.41 5.69 1.97
CA PHE A 41 -17.60 4.28 2.31
C PHE A 41 -16.63 3.86 3.43
N PRO A 42 -16.80 4.42 4.64
CA PRO A 42 -15.83 4.25 5.71
C PRO A 42 -15.74 2.80 6.24
N ASP A 43 -16.75 1.99 6.02
CA ASP A 43 -16.79 0.60 6.51
C ASP A 43 -16.00 -0.37 5.62
N ILE A 44 -15.68 0.02 4.38
CA ILE A 44 -14.85 -0.81 3.49
C ILE A 44 -13.41 -0.82 4.00
N GLN A 45 -12.90 -2.03 4.23
CA GLN A 45 -11.49 -2.25 4.58
C GLN A 45 -10.69 -2.43 3.30
N TRP A 46 -9.99 -1.37 2.87
CA TRP A 46 -9.14 -1.40 1.67
C TRP A 46 -7.78 -2.02 2.00
N ILE A 47 -7.37 -3.01 1.21
CA ILE A 47 -6.05 -3.63 1.27
C ILE A 47 -5.31 -3.29 -0.02
N HIS A 48 -4.16 -2.63 0.09
CA HIS A 48 -3.33 -2.25 -1.04
C HIS A 48 -2.12 -3.16 -1.14
N SER A 49 -1.92 -3.71 -2.34
CA SER A 49 -0.78 -4.58 -2.60
C SER A 49 0.52 -3.82 -2.74
N HIS A 50 1.62 -4.54 -2.57
CA HIS A 50 2.98 -4.05 -2.79
C HIS A 50 3.31 -2.82 -1.94
N GLY A 51 2.92 -2.86 -0.66
CA GLY A 51 3.15 -1.76 0.28
C GLY A 51 2.44 -0.47 -0.09
N GLY A 52 1.38 -0.52 -0.93
CA GLY A 52 0.75 0.67 -1.49
C GLY A 52 1.44 1.19 -2.75
N GLY A 53 2.26 0.36 -3.39
CA GLY A 53 2.98 0.69 -4.61
C GLY A 53 3.99 1.81 -4.39
N THR A 54 4.01 2.79 -5.30
CA THR A 54 4.87 3.98 -5.18
C THR A 54 4.30 5.08 -4.27
N MET A 55 3.08 4.92 -3.73
CA MET A 55 2.40 5.96 -2.95
C MET A 55 3.19 6.38 -1.71
N PRO A 56 3.77 5.47 -0.89
CA PRO A 56 4.51 5.91 0.29
C PRO A 56 5.67 6.86 -0.04
N PHE A 57 6.39 6.59 -1.12
CA PHE A 57 7.46 7.47 -1.60
C PHE A 57 6.92 8.79 -2.16
N LEU A 58 5.76 8.76 -2.82
CA LEU A 58 5.13 9.93 -3.43
C LEU A 58 4.20 10.70 -2.48
N TYR A 59 4.12 10.33 -1.20
CA TYR A 59 3.12 10.83 -0.25
C TYR A 59 3.01 12.36 -0.19
N SER A 60 4.13 13.08 -0.28
CA SER A 60 4.15 14.55 -0.29
C SER A 60 3.42 15.17 -1.49
N ARG A 61 3.29 14.44 -2.61
CA ARG A 61 2.47 14.86 -3.76
C ARG A 61 0.98 14.78 -3.45
N TYR A 62 0.57 13.80 -2.65
CA TYR A 62 -0.83 13.65 -2.25
C TYR A 62 -1.23 14.76 -1.28
N THR A 63 -0.40 15.06 -0.28
CA THR A 63 -0.70 16.14 0.67
C THR A 63 -0.65 17.52 0.00
N ARG A 64 0.24 17.73 -0.97
CA ARG A 64 0.21 18.93 -1.83
C ARG A 64 -1.09 19.03 -2.64
N GLN A 65 -1.55 17.92 -3.21
CA GLN A 65 -2.80 17.88 -3.96
C GLN A 65 -4.01 18.13 -3.05
N GLU A 66 -4.03 17.58 -1.83
CA GLU A 66 -5.05 17.88 -0.81
C GLU A 66 -5.10 19.38 -0.51
N ALA A 67 -3.95 20.02 -0.28
CA ALA A 67 -3.88 21.45 0.03
C ALA A 67 -4.41 22.35 -1.11
N ALA A 68 -4.34 21.89 -2.36
CA ALA A 68 -4.85 22.60 -3.53
C ALA A 68 -6.34 22.32 -3.82
N LEU A 69 -6.98 21.42 -3.07
CA LEU A 69 -8.34 20.95 -3.36
C LEU A 69 -9.39 21.94 -2.83
N LYS A 70 -10.14 22.59 -3.75
CA LYS A 70 -11.16 23.60 -3.39
C LYS A 70 -12.26 23.05 -2.46
N ASP A 71 -12.75 21.85 -2.74
CA ASP A 71 -13.82 21.19 -1.96
C ASP A 71 -13.26 20.16 -0.98
N ARG A 72 -12.08 20.41 -0.39
CA ARG A 72 -11.37 19.47 0.48
C ARG A 72 -12.26 18.88 1.56
N GLN A 73 -13.11 19.68 2.21
CA GLN A 73 -13.98 19.19 3.28
C GLN A 73 -15.04 18.19 2.81
N LYS A 74 -15.49 18.28 1.56
CA LYS A 74 -16.47 17.35 0.97
C LYS A 74 -15.81 16.04 0.52
N VAL A 75 -14.59 16.12 0.02
CA VAL A 75 -13.87 14.97 -0.58
C VAL A 75 -13.06 14.21 0.47
N LEU A 76 -12.33 14.93 1.32
CA LEU A 76 -11.39 14.43 2.32
C LEU A 76 -11.64 15.15 3.66
N PRO A 77 -12.79 14.94 4.32
CA PRO A 77 -13.14 15.64 5.57
C PRO A 77 -12.07 15.46 6.66
N ASN A 78 -11.44 14.28 6.72
CA ASN A 78 -10.39 13.95 7.69
C ASN A 78 -8.96 14.04 7.10
N GLY A 79 -8.85 14.29 5.78
CA GLY A 79 -7.58 14.46 5.07
C GLY A 79 -6.90 13.17 4.61
N VAL A 80 -5.88 13.31 3.75
CA VAL A 80 -5.14 12.17 3.17
C VAL A 80 -4.46 11.35 4.26
N ALA A 81 -3.86 12.02 5.24
CA ALA A 81 -3.14 11.35 6.33
C ALA A 81 -4.03 10.39 7.13
N HIS A 82 -5.30 10.76 7.34
CA HIS A 82 -6.27 9.93 8.05
C HIS A 82 -6.59 8.66 7.27
N GLU A 83 -6.95 8.80 6.00
CA GLU A 83 -7.33 7.67 5.15
C GLU A 83 -6.14 6.72 4.90
N VAL A 84 -4.96 7.27 4.57
CA VAL A 84 -3.73 6.47 4.34
C VAL A 84 -3.34 5.68 5.59
N ARG A 85 -3.49 6.26 6.79
CA ARG A 85 -3.20 5.58 8.06
C ARG A 85 -4.20 4.45 8.34
N LYS A 86 -5.43 4.54 7.83
CA LYS A 86 -6.52 3.59 8.05
C LYS A 86 -6.48 2.40 7.08
N PHE A 87 -5.97 2.58 5.87
CA PHE A 87 -5.85 1.48 4.89
C PHE A 87 -4.91 0.38 5.37
N TYR A 88 -5.05 -0.81 4.79
CA TYR A 88 -4.16 -1.95 5.01
C TYR A 88 -3.22 -2.12 3.83
N TYR A 89 -2.06 -2.71 4.08
CA TYR A 89 -1.01 -2.89 3.10
C TYR A 89 -0.41 -4.28 3.24
N ASP A 90 -0.31 -5.03 2.14
CA ASP A 90 0.53 -6.23 2.14
C ASP A 90 2.01 -5.88 1.88
N THR A 91 2.90 -6.80 2.23
CA THR A 91 4.36 -6.65 2.05
C THR A 91 4.87 -7.31 0.77
N ALA A 92 3.98 -7.73 -0.13
CA ALA A 92 4.33 -8.48 -1.33
C ALA A 92 5.27 -7.65 -2.22
N GLN A 93 6.49 -8.10 -2.47
CA GLN A 93 7.53 -7.30 -3.17
C GLN A 93 7.87 -5.92 -2.55
N ALA A 94 7.36 -5.59 -1.35
CA ALA A 94 7.63 -4.38 -0.59
C ALA A 94 8.39 -4.66 0.72
N ASN A 95 9.08 -5.80 0.76
CA ASN A 95 9.74 -6.37 1.94
C ASN A 95 11.22 -5.94 2.10
N HIS A 96 11.70 -4.98 1.32
CA HIS A 96 13.04 -4.40 1.47
C HIS A 96 13.02 -3.15 2.36
N ALA A 97 14.16 -2.83 3.00
CA ALA A 97 14.22 -1.81 4.05
C ALA A 97 13.72 -0.42 3.64
N GLY A 98 14.01 0.03 2.41
CA GLY A 98 13.54 1.32 1.91
C GLY A 98 12.01 1.42 1.77
N ALA A 99 11.35 0.37 1.26
CA ALA A 99 9.90 0.34 1.11
C ALA A 99 9.20 0.27 2.47
N LEU A 100 9.68 -0.62 3.35
CA LEU A 100 9.15 -0.75 4.71
C LEU A 100 9.31 0.56 5.49
N ALA A 101 10.47 1.21 5.41
CA ALA A 101 10.70 2.50 6.06
C ALA A 101 9.74 3.58 5.56
N ALA A 102 9.52 3.67 4.25
CA ALA A 102 8.57 4.63 3.69
C ALA A 102 7.13 4.35 4.15
N LEU A 103 6.70 3.09 4.10
CA LEU A 103 5.35 2.68 4.51
C LEU A 103 5.10 2.95 6.01
N LEU A 104 6.04 2.57 6.87
CA LEU A 104 5.89 2.69 8.33
C LEU A 104 5.94 4.13 8.85
N LYS A 105 6.37 5.09 8.03
CA LYS A 105 6.20 6.51 8.34
C LYS A 105 4.75 6.98 8.18
N LEU A 106 3.91 6.23 7.46
CA LEU A 106 2.54 6.61 7.12
C LEU A 106 1.50 5.74 7.82
N ALA A 107 1.72 4.42 7.85
CA ALA A 107 0.80 3.44 8.42
C ALA A 107 1.42 2.77 9.65
N PRO A 108 0.64 2.51 10.72
CA PRO A 108 1.13 1.76 11.86
C PRO A 108 1.31 0.28 11.49
N VAL A 109 2.14 -0.45 12.24
CA VAL A 109 2.35 -1.90 12.03
C VAL A 109 1.04 -2.68 12.05
N SER A 110 0.03 -2.27 12.81
CA SER A 110 -1.29 -2.90 12.85
C SER A 110 -2.04 -2.92 11.52
N GLN A 111 -1.58 -2.11 10.55
CA GLN A 111 -2.14 -2.01 9.20
C GLN A 111 -1.28 -2.69 8.13
N VAL A 112 -0.17 -3.33 8.53
CA VAL A 112 0.73 -4.06 7.63
C VAL A 112 0.46 -5.56 7.74
N MET A 113 0.37 -6.25 6.61
CA MET A 113 0.10 -7.68 6.55
C MET A 113 1.15 -8.39 5.71
N PHE A 114 1.43 -9.64 6.06
CA PHE A 114 2.31 -10.48 5.27
C PHE A 114 1.73 -10.74 3.87
N GLY A 115 2.55 -10.56 2.85
CA GLY A 115 2.24 -10.87 1.46
C GLY A 115 3.46 -11.42 0.73
N THR A 116 3.27 -12.45 -0.09
CA THR A 116 4.36 -13.14 -0.81
C THR A 116 4.44 -12.80 -2.29
N ASP A 117 3.31 -12.45 -2.91
CA ASP A 117 3.15 -12.45 -4.38
C ASP A 117 3.40 -13.82 -5.03
N PHE A 118 3.08 -14.92 -4.35
CA PHE A 118 3.17 -16.26 -4.93
C PHE A 118 2.14 -16.42 -6.08
N PRO A 119 2.52 -17.02 -7.23
CA PRO A 119 3.74 -17.77 -7.52
C PRO A 119 4.88 -16.94 -8.15
N TYR A 120 4.73 -15.63 -8.28
CA TYR A 120 5.72 -14.77 -8.94
C TYR A 120 6.99 -14.59 -8.11
N ARG A 121 6.88 -14.62 -6.77
CA ARG A 121 8.03 -14.60 -5.85
C ARG A 121 7.95 -15.71 -4.80
N PRO A 122 9.09 -16.23 -4.34
CA PRO A 122 9.12 -17.23 -3.28
C PRO A 122 8.77 -16.59 -1.92
N GLY A 123 7.96 -17.27 -1.11
CA GLY A 123 7.58 -16.76 0.21
C GLY A 123 8.78 -16.53 1.16
N SER A 124 9.87 -17.28 0.98
CA SER A 124 11.11 -17.10 1.74
C SER A 124 11.72 -15.70 1.57
N GLU A 125 11.53 -15.05 0.41
CA GLU A 125 11.98 -13.68 0.19
C GLU A 125 11.27 -12.68 1.10
N ALA A 126 9.94 -12.82 1.25
CA ALA A 126 9.17 -11.98 2.17
C ALA A 126 9.59 -12.21 3.63
N VAL A 127 9.78 -13.47 4.02
CA VAL A 127 10.23 -13.83 5.38
C VAL A 127 11.59 -13.23 5.68
N VAL A 128 12.57 -13.38 4.78
CA VAL A 128 13.92 -12.81 4.96
C VAL A 128 13.86 -11.28 5.04
N GLY A 129 13.11 -10.63 4.14
CA GLY A 129 12.98 -9.17 4.12
C GLY A 129 12.39 -8.61 5.41
N LEU A 130 11.30 -9.20 5.91
CA LEU A 130 10.64 -8.76 7.15
C LEU A 130 11.50 -9.02 8.39
N THR A 131 12.09 -10.22 8.51
CA THR A 131 12.95 -10.55 9.66
C THR A 131 14.22 -9.72 9.70
N SER A 132 14.74 -9.31 8.55
CA SER A 132 15.95 -8.49 8.43
C SER A 132 15.71 -6.99 8.66
N TYR A 133 14.45 -6.53 8.67
CA TYR A 133 14.13 -5.11 8.83
C TYR A 133 14.31 -4.60 10.27
N GLY A 134 14.20 -5.48 11.27
CA GLY A 134 14.35 -5.13 12.69
C GLY A 134 13.03 -4.92 13.43
N PHE A 135 11.93 -5.52 12.98
CA PHE A 135 10.70 -5.63 13.77
C PHE A 135 10.94 -6.44 15.05
N SER A 136 10.22 -6.09 16.12
CA SER A 136 10.13 -6.94 17.30
C SER A 136 9.38 -8.24 17.01
N ALA A 137 9.53 -9.25 17.87
CA ALA A 137 8.82 -10.52 17.74
C ALA A 137 7.28 -10.33 17.72
N ALA A 138 6.76 -9.41 18.54
CA ALA A 138 5.33 -9.10 18.57
C ALA A 138 4.84 -8.40 17.29
N GLU A 139 5.66 -7.53 16.70
CA GLU A 139 5.34 -6.89 15.42
C GLU A 139 5.36 -7.90 14.26
N LEU A 140 6.33 -8.81 14.25
CA LEU A 140 6.37 -9.90 13.26
C LEU A 140 5.14 -10.80 13.39
N GLU A 141 4.77 -11.23 14.59
CA GLU A 141 3.54 -12.02 14.81
C GLU A 141 2.28 -11.30 14.31
N ALA A 142 2.21 -9.98 14.56
CA ALA A 142 1.12 -9.15 14.08
C ALA A 142 1.08 -9.09 12.55
N ILE A 143 2.22 -8.88 11.88
CA ILE A 143 2.31 -8.83 10.41
C ILE A 143 2.01 -10.19 9.78
N ASP A 144 2.60 -11.27 10.32
CA ASP A 144 2.53 -12.64 9.79
C ASP A 144 1.11 -13.18 9.81
N ARG A 145 0.33 -12.86 10.85
CA ARG A 145 -1.02 -13.42 11.04
C ARG A 145 -1.99 -12.48 11.75
N GLY A 146 -1.56 -11.82 12.82
CA GLY A 146 -2.46 -11.11 13.75
C GLY A 146 -3.36 -10.06 13.07
N ASN A 147 -2.79 -9.25 12.20
CA ASN A 147 -3.50 -8.18 11.49
C ASN A 147 -4.51 -8.74 10.49
N ALA A 148 -4.15 -9.80 9.76
CA ALA A 148 -5.05 -10.47 8.83
C ALA A 148 -6.27 -11.08 9.55
N LEU A 149 -6.07 -11.67 10.72
CA LEU A 149 -7.15 -12.25 11.54
C LEU A 149 -8.09 -11.22 12.18
N ARG A 150 -7.64 -9.97 12.31
CA ARG A 150 -8.49 -8.87 12.72
C ARG A 150 -9.49 -8.51 11.62
N LEU A 151 -9.06 -8.57 10.37
CA LEU A 151 -9.92 -8.34 9.19
C LEU A 151 -10.78 -9.54 8.83
N MET A 152 -10.26 -10.75 9.02
CA MET A 152 -10.91 -11.98 8.59
C MET A 152 -11.05 -12.95 9.78
N PRO A 153 -11.94 -12.64 10.75
CA PRO A 153 -12.04 -13.38 12.01
C PRO A 153 -12.42 -14.85 11.82
N ARG A 154 -13.05 -15.21 10.69
CA ARG A 154 -13.40 -16.60 10.36
C ARG A 154 -12.20 -17.56 10.32
N TRP A 155 -10.99 -17.04 10.12
CA TRP A 155 -9.77 -17.83 10.04
C TRP A 155 -9.04 -17.98 11.39
N ARG A 156 -9.60 -17.47 12.49
CA ARG A 156 -8.95 -17.58 13.82
C ARG A 156 -8.89 -19.02 14.35
N ALA A 157 -9.85 -19.85 13.96
CA ALA A 157 -10.01 -21.22 14.42
C ALA A 157 -9.33 -22.26 13.51
N VAL A 158 -8.58 -21.80 12.50
CA VAL A 158 -7.73 -22.64 11.64
C VAL A 158 -6.31 -22.63 12.17
#